data_AF-A0A1S3QSM1-F1
#
_entry.id   AF-A0A1S3QSM1-F1
#
_cell.length_a   1.000
_cell.length_b   1.000
_cell.length_c   1.000
_cell.angle_alpha   90.00
_cell.angle_beta   90.00
_cell.angle_gamma   90.00
#
_symmetry.space_group_name_H-M   'P 1'
#
loop_
_entity.id
_entity.type
_entity.pdbx_description
1 polymer ?
#
loop_
_entity_poly.entity_id
_entity_poly.type
_entity_poly.pdbx_seq_one_letter_code
_entity_poly.pdbx_strand_id
1 'polypeptide(L)'
;ISFKAVSSFDPELDLSNQSGKVLKHVNESSHIFLGLYPGSTYSFSLRASTAKGYGPPVITQFTTKISAPSMPAYDQETSLNQTDSTVTVLLKPAQSRGAPVR
;
A
#
# COMPACT_ATOMS: atom_id res chain seq x y z
N ILE A 1 10.82 -14.52 -9.48
CA ILE A 1 9.51 -13.89 -9.21
C ILE A 1 9.66 -12.40 -9.41
N SER A 2 8.80 -11.74 -10.19
CA SER A 2 8.75 -10.28 -10.27
C SER A 2 7.38 -9.79 -9.83
N PHE A 3 7.31 -8.57 -9.29
CA PHE A 3 6.06 -7.96 -8.86
C PHE A 3 6.02 -6.49 -9.25
N LYS A 4 4.80 -5.96 -9.41
CA LYS A 4 4.55 -4.53 -9.63
C LYS A 4 3.19 -4.15 -9.06
N ALA A 5 3.11 -2.98 -8.42
CA ALA A 5 1.85 -2.38 -8.00
C ALA A 5 1.00 -1.97 -9.21
N VAL A 6 -0.30 -2.24 -9.13
CA VAL A 6 -1.28 -2.01 -10.21
C VAL A 6 -2.27 -0.92 -9.80
N SER A 7 -2.75 -0.96 -8.57
CA SER A 7 -3.72 0.02 -8.05
C SER A 7 -3.65 0.11 -6.53
N SER A 8 -4.22 1.19 -5.98
CA SER A 8 -4.36 1.43 -4.54
C SER A 8 -5.74 2.02 -4.24
N PHE A 9 -6.24 1.75 -3.05
CA PHE A 9 -7.40 2.45 -2.49
C PHE A 9 -7.06 3.85 -1.96
N ASP A 10 -5.77 4.15 -1.75
CA ASP A 10 -5.29 5.50 -1.44
C ASP A 10 -4.94 6.24 -2.76
N PRO A 11 -5.71 7.27 -3.16
CA PRO A 11 -5.50 7.97 -4.42
C PRO A 11 -4.24 8.86 -4.44
N GLU A 12 -3.69 9.20 -3.27
CA GLU A 12 -2.49 10.05 -3.16
C GLU A 12 -1.19 9.23 -3.25
N LEU A 13 -1.30 7.90 -3.26
CA LEU A 13 -0.17 7.01 -3.19
C LEU A 13 0.50 6.82 -4.56
N ASP A 14 1.77 7.21 -4.66
CA ASP A 14 2.59 6.91 -5.84
C ASP A 14 3.07 5.45 -5.86
N LEU A 15 2.61 4.72 -6.89
CA LEU A 15 2.93 3.31 -7.12
C LEU A 15 4.09 3.09 -8.09
N SER A 16 4.64 4.16 -8.68
CA SER A 16 5.69 4.07 -9.72
C SER A 16 6.93 3.29 -9.26
N ASN A 17 7.31 3.47 -7.99
CA ASN A 17 8.48 2.84 -7.37
C ASN A 17 8.19 1.49 -6.71
N GLN A 18 6.94 1.01 -6.76
CA GLN A 18 6.52 -0.23 -6.11
C GLN A 18 6.61 -1.42 -7.06
N SER A 19 7.82 -1.79 -7.43
CA SER A 19 8.10 -2.97 -8.26
C SER A 19 9.43 -3.60 -7.89
N GLY A 20 9.60 -4.87 -8.28
CA GLY A 20 10.84 -5.56 -8.00
C GLY A 20 10.90 -6.97 -8.57
N LYS A 21 12.06 -7.61 -8.39
CA LYS A 21 12.30 -8.99 -8.78
C LYS A 21 13.14 -9.69 -7.73
N VAL A 22 12.78 -10.93 -7.44
CA VAL A 22 13.45 -11.81 -6.50
C VAL A 22 13.75 -13.13 -7.20
N LEU A 23 14.95 -13.66 -6.99
CA LEU A 23 15.32 -15.01 -7.38
C LEU A 23 15.32 -15.88 -6.12
N LYS A 24 14.86 -17.13 -6.26
CA LYS A 24 14.78 -18.09 -5.17
C LYS A 24 15.68 -19.27 -5.44
N HIS A 25 16.16 -19.89 -4.37
CA HIS A 25 16.89 -21.15 -4.43
C HIS A 25 15.96 -22.28 -4.87
N VAL A 26 16.55 -23.34 -5.44
CA VAL A 26 15.82 -24.47 -6.04
C VAL A 26 14.85 -25.14 -5.05
N ASN A 27 15.13 -25.09 -3.75
CA ASN A 27 14.38 -25.78 -2.72
C ASN A 27 13.36 -24.89 -1.99
N GLU A 28 13.11 -23.67 -2.47
CA GLU A 28 12.13 -22.74 -1.87
C GLU A 28 10.92 -22.57 -2.79
N SER A 29 9.75 -22.98 -2.30
CA SER A 29 8.46 -22.81 -3.01
C SER A 29 7.65 -21.59 -2.54
N SER A 30 8.13 -20.87 -1.51
CA SER A 30 7.42 -19.75 -0.91
C SER A 30 8.30 -18.50 -0.77
N HIS A 31 7.66 -17.34 -0.73
CA HIS A 31 8.32 -16.07 -0.48
C HIS A 31 7.37 -15.08 0.18
N ILE A 32 7.88 -14.35 1.17
CA ILE A 32 7.19 -13.25 1.82
C ILE A 32 7.70 -11.95 1.22
N PHE A 33 6.80 -11.17 0.62
CA PHE A 33 7.06 -9.81 0.18
C PHE A 33 6.76 -8.85 1.33
N LEU A 34 7.75 -8.06 1.74
CA LEU A 34 7.65 -7.08 2.83
C LEU A 34 7.64 -5.66 2.26
N GLY A 35 7.16 -4.70 3.04
CA GLY A 35 7.17 -3.28 2.65
C GLY A 35 6.21 -2.91 1.52
N LEU A 36 5.23 -3.77 1.23
CA LEU A 36 4.15 -3.44 0.31
C LEU A 36 3.21 -2.42 0.96
N TYR A 37 2.66 -1.53 0.14
CA TYR A 37 1.70 -0.56 0.65
C TYR A 37 0.37 -1.24 1.02
N PRO A 38 -0.28 -0.79 2.11
CA PRO A 38 -1.60 -1.28 2.50
C PRO A 38 -2.66 -0.87 1.48
N GLY A 39 -3.73 -1.68 1.38
CA GLY A 39 -4.85 -1.42 0.46
C GLY A 39 -4.45 -1.32 -1.01
N SER A 40 -3.34 -1.97 -1.40
CA SER A 40 -2.77 -1.91 -2.74
C SER A 40 -2.79 -3.27 -3.41
N THR A 41 -3.12 -3.29 -4.71
CA THR A 41 -3.15 -4.49 -5.54
C THR A 41 -1.84 -4.62 -6.30
N TYR A 42 -1.23 -5.79 -6.21
CA TYR A 42 0.04 -6.13 -6.85
C TYR A 42 -0.15 -7.28 -7.83
N SER A 43 0.51 -7.18 -8.99
CA SER A 43 0.63 -8.25 -9.97
C SER A 43 1.98 -8.95 -9.80
N PHE A 44 1.95 -10.27 -9.66
CA PHE A 44 3.12 -11.12 -9.49
C PHE A 44 3.27 -12.02 -10.72
N SER A 45 4.48 -12.05 -11.29
CA SER A 45 4.87 -12.94 -12.38
C SER A 45 5.92 -13.94 -11.91
N LEU A 46 5.55 -15.22 -11.93
CA LEU A 46 6.36 -16.35 -11.47
C LEU A 46 6.86 -17.13 -12.69
N ARG A 47 8.15 -17.46 -12.71
CA ARG A 47 8.77 -18.31 -13.73
C ARG A 47 9.67 -19.33 -13.04
N ALA A 48 9.48 -20.61 -13.36
CA ALA A 48 10.38 -21.67 -12.95
C ALA A 48 11.63 -21.69 -13.84
N SER A 49 12.77 -22.08 -13.29
CA SER A 49 14.04 -22.18 -14.02
C SER A 49 14.61 -23.59 -13.91
N THR A 50 15.16 -24.09 -15.01
CA THR A 50 15.91 -25.35 -15.11
C THR A 50 17.26 -25.08 -15.77
N ALA A 51 18.12 -26.10 -15.86
CA ALA A 51 19.38 -26.01 -16.62
C ALA A 51 19.19 -25.63 -18.12
N LYS A 52 17.98 -25.82 -18.67
CA LYS A 52 17.64 -25.46 -20.06
C LYS A 52 17.00 -24.07 -20.19
N GLY A 53 16.83 -23.34 -19.09
CA GLY A 53 16.28 -21.98 -19.08
C GLY A 53 14.98 -21.83 -18.29
N TYR A 54 14.25 -20.76 -18.56
CA TYR A 54 12.99 -20.42 -17.87
C TYR A 54 11.77 -21.00 -18.59
N GLY A 55 10.85 -21.56 -17.81
CA GLY A 55 9.53 -21.94 -18.28
C GLY A 55 8.60 -20.73 -18.49
N PRO A 56 7.35 -20.99 -18.93
CA PRO A 56 6.34 -19.96 -19.12
C PRO A 56 6.00 -19.24 -17.80
N PRO A 57 5.62 -17.94 -17.86
CA PRO A 57 5.22 -17.20 -16.68
C PRO A 57 3.79 -17.55 -16.23
N VAL A 58 3.59 -17.62 -14.91
CA VAL A 58 2.27 -17.59 -14.28
C VAL A 58 2.08 -16.21 -13.65
N ILE A 59 0.93 -15.58 -13.89
CA ILE A 59 0.61 -14.24 -13.40
C ILE A 59 -0.58 -14.30 -12.46
N THR A 60 -0.46 -13.70 -11.29
CA THR A 60 -1.51 -13.65 -10.25
C THR A 60 -1.55 -12.28 -9.61
N GLN A 61 -2.73 -11.84 -9.18
CA GLN A 61 -2.88 -10.56 -8.46
C GLN A 61 -3.34 -10.80 -7.02
N PHE A 62 -2.79 -10.00 -6.10
CA PHE A 62 -3.19 -10.01 -4.70
C PHE A 62 -3.31 -8.58 -4.18
N THR A 63 -4.32 -8.34 -3.34
CA THR A 63 -4.54 -7.06 -2.67
C THR A 63 -4.13 -7.17 -1.21
N THR A 64 -3.26 -6.27 -0.75
CA THR A 64 -2.87 -6.20 0.65
C THR A 64 -4.02 -5.69 1.52
N LYS A 65 -4.03 -6.07 2.80
CA LYS A 65 -5.01 -5.54 3.76
C LYS A 65 -4.87 -4.02 3.90
N ILE A 66 -5.99 -3.37 4.18
CA ILE A 66 -6.03 -1.96 4.53
C ILE A 66 -5.38 -1.73 5.90
N SER A 67 -4.95 -0.49 6.16
CA SER A 67 -4.43 -0.07 7.47
C SER A 67 -5.34 0.96 8.12
N ALA A 68 -5.19 1.19 9.43
CA ALA A 68 -5.98 2.20 10.13
C ALA A 68 -5.74 3.60 9.51
N PRO A 69 -6.80 4.41 9.34
CA PRO A 69 -6.64 5.78 8.89
C PRO A 69 -5.86 6.60 9.93
N SER A 70 -5.10 7.58 9.47
CA SER A 70 -4.29 8.43 10.34
C SER A 70 -4.76 9.88 10.28
N MET A 71 -4.95 10.49 11.45
CA MET A 71 -5.25 11.92 11.53
C MET A 71 -3.98 12.74 11.27
N PRO A 72 -4.06 13.80 10.45
CA PRO A 72 -2.95 14.71 10.26
C PRO A 72 -2.67 15.50 11.55
N ALA A 73 -1.48 16.08 11.64
CA ALA A 73 -1.14 16.96 12.75
C ALA A 73 -2.00 18.24 12.72
N TYR A 74 -2.50 18.59 13.91
CA TYR A 74 -3.13 19.87 14.19
C TYR A 74 -2.06 20.74 14.84
N ASP A 75 -1.60 21.76 14.11
CA ASP A 75 -0.73 22.79 14.71
C ASP A 75 -1.52 23.47 15.83
N GLN A 76 -0.86 23.75 16.95
CA GLN A 76 -1.46 23.95 18.28
C GLN A 76 -2.30 25.24 18.45
N GLU A 77 -2.67 25.93 17.37
CA GLU A 77 -3.30 27.27 17.38
C GLU A 77 -4.75 27.35 16.87
N THR A 78 -5.45 26.25 16.60
CA THR A 78 -6.78 26.35 15.92
C THR A 78 -8.01 26.34 16.83
N SER A 79 -8.03 27.12 17.93
CA SER A 79 -9.31 27.69 18.37
C SER A 79 -9.57 28.92 17.52
N LEU A 80 -10.19 28.72 16.34
CA LEU A 80 -10.40 29.81 15.38
C LEU A 80 -11.28 30.92 15.96
N ASN A 81 -12.20 30.58 16.88
CA ASN A 81 -13.07 31.51 17.62
C ASN A 81 -13.58 30.85 18.91
N GLN A 82 -13.62 31.61 20.02
CA GLN A 82 -14.20 31.20 21.30
C GLN A 82 -15.08 32.32 21.85
N THR A 83 -16.28 31.97 22.32
CA THR A 83 -17.16 32.84 23.10
C THR A 83 -17.39 32.22 24.49
N ASP A 84 -18.15 32.89 25.35
CA ASP A 84 -18.51 32.35 26.68
C ASP A 84 -19.27 31.02 26.61
N SER A 85 -19.88 30.67 25.46
CA SER A 85 -20.69 29.46 25.30
C SER A 85 -20.32 28.58 24.11
N THR A 86 -19.39 29.00 23.24
CA THR A 86 -19.04 28.25 22.03
C THR A 86 -17.54 28.24 21.75
N VAL A 87 -17.08 27.16 21.13
CA VAL A 87 -15.73 27.02 20.59
C VAL A 87 -15.81 26.48 19.18
N THR A 88 -15.06 27.08 18.27
CA THR A 88 -14.93 26.61 16.89
C THR A 88 -13.60 25.89 16.72
N VAL A 89 -13.67 24.65 16.27
CA VAL A 89 -12.50 23.81 15.98
C VAL A 89 -12.36 23.59 14.47
N LEU A 90 -11.12 23.57 13.99
CA LEU A 90 -10.82 23.17 12.61
C LEU A 90 -10.55 21.66 12.57
N LEU A 91 -11.19 20.95 11.64
CA LEU A 91 -10.93 19.54 11.37
C LEU A 91 -10.26 19.40 9.99
N LYS A 92 -9.16 18.66 9.94
CA LYS A 92 -8.49 18.24 8.71
C LYS A 92 -8.92 16.79 8.41
N PRO A 93 -9.21 16.42 7.15
CA PRO A 93 -9.57 15.05 6.79
C PRO A 93 -8.50 14.03 7.21
N ALA A 94 -8.93 12.83 7.62
CA ALA A 94 -8.03 11.72 7.92
C ALA A 94 -7.41 11.19 6.62
N GLN A 95 -6.14 10.78 6.66
CA GLN A 95 -5.55 10.01 5.58
C GLN A 95 -6.10 8.58 5.63
N SER A 96 -6.70 8.14 4.54
CA SER A 96 -7.44 6.89 4.45
C SER A 96 -6.53 5.66 4.63
N ARG A 97 -5.28 5.74 4.15
CA ARG A 97 -4.30 4.64 4.09
C ARG A 97 -4.91 3.34 3.53
N GLY A 98 -5.76 3.51 2.52
CA GLY A 98 -6.48 2.47 1.82
C GLY A 98 -7.75 1.97 2.53
N ALA A 99 -8.09 2.48 3.72
CA ALA A 99 -9.34 2.19 4.41
C ALA A 99 -10.43 3.24 4.08
N PRO A 100 -11.71 2.86 4.01
CA PRO A 100 -12.80 3.83 3.83
C PRO A 100 -12.88 4.82 5.00
N VAL A 101 -13.00 6.12 4.71
CA VAL A 101 -13.36 7.18 5.67
C VAL A 101 -14.80 7.60 5.36
N ARG A 102 -15.71 7.52 6.35
CA ARG A 102 -17.13 7.88 6.22
C ARG A 102 -17.57 8.77 7.37
#